data_AF-A0A8T7L7P2-F1
#
_entry.id   AF-A0A8T7L7P2-F1
#
_cell.length_a   1.000
_cell.length_b   1.000
_cell.length_c   1.000
_cell.angle_alpha   90.00
_cell.angle_beta   90.00
_cell.angle_gamma   90.00
#
_symmetry.space_group_name_H-M   'P 1'
#
loop_
_entity.id
_entity.type
_entity.pdbx_description
1 polymer ?
#
loop_
_entity_poly.entity_id
_entity_poly.type
_entity_poly.pdbx_seq_one_letter_code
_entity_poly.pdbx_strand_id
1 'polypeptide(L)'
;MIRICSPDTDYKRVADLLNLVETNPVTADTIRRWDSREGSLLRRSVSVDDSNHINGYSVVAHAPWVEEGRFFLWMIVDPAQRGRGIGAGRARRCHVGAAAGSAGAAVRPTPAVAPPYMPSSRSAVSRA
;
A
#
# COMPACT_ATOMS: atom_id res chain seq x y z
N MET A 1 -5.48 -13.88 -9.19
CA MET A 1 -4.98 -12.86 -10.15
C MET A 1 -4.49 -11.61 -9.41
N ILE A 2 -3.52 -10.85 -9.93
CA ILE A 2 -3.14 -9.52 -9.39
C ILE A 2 -3.58 -8.44 -10.38
N ARG A 3 -4.21 -7.36 -9.90
CA ARG A 3 -4.62 -6.20 -10.70
C ARG A 3 -4.41 -4.87 -9.97
N ILE A 4 -4.49 -3.76 -10.71
CA ILE A 4 -4.51 -2.42 -10.12
C ILE A 4 -5.75 -2.26 -9.25
N CYS A 5 -5.56 -1.60 -8.11
CA CYS A 5 -6.63 -1.28 -7.17
C CYS A 5 -7.49 -0.16 -7.77
N SER A 6 -8.79 -0.38 -7.87
CA SER A 6 -9.78 0.60 -8.28
C SER A 6 -10.31 1.37 -7.06
N PRO A 7 -10.19 2.71 -7.02
CA PRO A 7 -10.65 3.52 -5.89
C PRO A 7 -12.14 3.37 -5.58
N ASP A 8 -12.97 3.19 -6.61
CA ASP A 8 -14.42 3.18 -6.46
C ASP A 8 -14.96 1.85 -5.95
N THR A 9 -14.31 0.74 -6.31
CA THR A 9 -14.80 -0.61 -6.02
C THR A 9 -14.03 -1.31 -4.91
N ASP A 10 -12.72 -1.05 -4.78
CA ASP A 10 -11.85 -1.91 -3.96
C ASP A 10 -11.54 -1.33 -2.59
N TYR A 11 -11.61 0.00 -2.42
CA TYR A 11 -11.13 0.65 -1.20
C TYR A 11 -11.85 0.21 0.06
N LYS A 12 -13.14 -0.14 -0.02
CA LYS A 12 -13.87 -0.70 1.12
C LYS A 12 -13.18 -1.99 1.61
N ARG A 13 -12.91 -2.94 0.71
CA ARG A 13 -12.28 -4.21 1.07
C ARG A 13 -10.79 -4.07 1.41
N VAL A 14 -10.09 -3.11 0.79
CA VAL A 14 -8.72 -2.77 1.18
C VAL A 14 -8.67 -2.21 2.60
N ALA A 15 -9.63 -1.37 2.99
CA ALA A 15 -9.74 -0.88 4.36
C ALA A 15 -9.95 -2.02 5.35
N ASP A 16 -10.81 -3.00 5.03
CA ASP A 16 -10.99 -4.20 5.86
C ASP A 16 -9.66 -4.95 6.07
N LEU A 17 -8.87 -5.12 5.01
CA LEU A 17 -7.57 -5.79 5.09
C LEU A 17 -6.54 -4.98 5.90
N LEU A 18 -6.50 -3.66 5.72
CA LEU A 18 -5.62 -2.77 6.49
C LEU A 18 -5.96 -2.83 7.99
N ASN A 19 -7.25 -2.83 8.34
CA ASN A 19 -7.72 -2.92 9.71
C ASN A 19 -7.41 -4.25 10.41
N LEU A 20 -6.89 -5.26 9.70
CA LEU A 20 -6.36 -6.47 10.32
C LEU A 20 -5.01 -6.25 11.02
N VAL A 21 -4.27 -5.21 10.65
CA VAL A 21 -2.93 -4.91 11.17
C VAL A 21 -2.80 -3.48 11.69
N GLU A 22 -3.68 -2.58 11.29
CA GLU A 22 -3.69 -1.20 11.75
C GLU A 22 -4.40 -1.05 13.10
N THR A 23 -3.76 -0.33 14.03
CA THR A 23 -4.36 0.01 15.33
C THR A 23 -5.46 1.06 15.18
N ASN A 24 -5.30 1.99 14.24
CA ASN A 24 -6.28 3.04 13.98
C ASN A 24 -7.20 2.63 12.84
N PRO A 25 -8.52 2.74 12.99
CA PRO A 25 -9.45 2.39 11.92
C PRO A 25 -9.18 3.18 10.64
N VAL A 26 -8.91 2.44 9.57
CA VAL A 26 -8.80 2.93 8.20
C VAL A 26 -10.16 2.78 7.53
N THR A 27 -10.59 3.82 6.83
CA THR A 27 -11.81 3.81 5.99
C THR A 27 -11.44 3.99 4.52
N ALA A 28 -12.38 3.74 3.62
CA ALA A 28 -12.19 4.00 2.19
C ALA A 28 -11.83 5.48 1.91
N ASP A 29 -12.44 6.42 2.64
CA ASP A 29 -12.14 7.85 2.50
C ASP A 29 -10.75 8.20 3.01
N THR A 30 -10.27 7.54 4.08
CA THR A 30 -8.89 7.69 4.54
C THR A 30 -7.91 7.28 3.43
N ILE A 31 -8.19 6.17 2.73
CA ILE A 31 -7.36 5.71 1.61
C ILE A 31 -7.42 6.70 0.44
N ARG A 32 -8.60 7.23 0.08
CA ARG A 32 -8.74 8.29 -0.95
C ARG A 32 -7.88 9.51 -0.62
N ARG A 33 -7.92 9.97 0.63
CA ARG A 33 -7.12 11.11 1.09
C ARG A 33 -5.62 10.84 1.07
N TRP A 34 -5.19 9.59 1.22
CA TRP A 34 -3.78 9.23 1.05
C TRP A 34 -3.36 9.29 -0.42
N ASP A 35 -4.22 8.84 -1.33
CA ASP A 35 -3.93 8.80 -2.77
C ASP A 35 -4.05 10.18 -3.44
N SER A 36 -4.75 11.12 -2.82
CA SER A 36 -4.84 12.51 -3.28
C SER A 36 -3.65 13.38 -2.85
N ARG A 37 -2.65 12.84 -2.13
CA ARG A 37 -1.50 13.62 -1.66
C ARG A 37 -0.52 13.87 -2.81
N GLU A 38 -0.25 15.14 -3.06
CA GLU A 38 0.76 15.56 -4.03
C GLU A 38 2.18 15.12 -3.59
N GLY A 39 3.06 14.94 -4.57
CA GLY A 39 4.47 14.59 -4.35
C GLY A 39 4.74 13.15 -3.92
N SER A 40 3.71 12.30 -3.85
CA SER A 40 3.87 10.86 -3.57
C SER A 40 3.67 10.05 -4.84
N LEU A 41 4.64 9.21 -5.22
CA LEU A 41 4.40 8.19 -6.25
C LEU A 41 3.79 6.98 -5.57
N LEU A 42 2.52 6.69 -5.85
CA LEU A 42 1.79 5.64 -5.15
C LEU A 42 1.13 4.69 -6.15
N ARG A 43 1.41 3.39 -6.01
CA ARG A 43 0.78 2.33 -6.80
C ARG A 43 0.21 1.25 -5.90
N ARG A 44 -1.13 1.20 -5.81
CA ARG A 44 -1.86 0.14 -5.11
C ARG A 44 -2.23 -0.98 -6.07
N SER A 45 -2.10 -2.21 -5.60
CA SER A 45 -2.59 -3.40 -6.29
C SER A 45 -3.37 -4.28 -5.33
N VAL A 46 -4.21 -5.13 -5.88
CA VAL A 46 -4.98 -6.13 -5.14
C VAL A 46 -4.76 -7.51 -5.74
N SER A 47 -4.85 -8.52 -4.88
CA SER A 47 -4.92 -9.92 -5.29
C SER A 47 -6.36 -10.36 -5.15
N VAL A 48 -6.89 -10.99 -6.20
CA VAL A 48 -8.24 -11.54 -6.23
C VAL A 48 -8.20 -13.04 -6.48
N ASP A 49 -9.14 -13.78 -5.91
CA ASP A 49 -9.38 -15.19 -6.24
C ASP A 49 -10.26 -15.36 -7.49
N ASP A 50 -10.66 -16.60 -7.78
CA ASP A 50 -11.46 -16.95 -8.95
C ASP A 50 -12.91 -16.43 -8.86
N SER A 51 -13.37 -16.04 -7.67
CA SER A 51 -14.65 -15.38 -7.42
C SER A 51 -14.54 -13.85 -7.44
N ASN A 52 -13.39 -13.31 -7.88
CA ASN A 52 -13.06 -11.89 -7.88
C ASN A 52 -13.06 -11.26 -6.47
N HIS A 53 -12.93 -12.07 -5.41
CA HIS A 53 -12.83 -11.56 -4.04
C HIS A 53 -11.40 -11.16 -3.70
N ILE A 54 -11.24 -9.99 -3.09
CA ILE A 54 -9.92 -9.47 -2.73
C ILE A 54 -9.41 -10.20 -1.48
N ASN A 55 -8.33 -10.95 -1.67
CA ASN A 55 -7.65 -11.75 -0.65
C ASN A 55 -6.26 -11.21 -0.26
N GLY A 56 -5.88 -10.07 -0.82
CA GLY A 56 -4.70 -9.36 -0.38
C GLY A 56 -4.60 -7.97 -0.98
N TYR A 57 -3.75 -7.17 -0.35
CA TYR A 57 -3.48 -5.80 -0.74
C TYR A 57 -1.96 -5.52 -0.72
N SER A 58 -1.49 -4.63 -1.60
CA SER A 58 -0.13 -4.10 -1.52
C SER A 58 -0.05 -2.70 -2.11
N VAL A 59 0.88 -1.91 -1.59
CA VAL A 59 1.23 -0.60 -2.12
C VAL A 59 2.72 -0.45 -2.24
N VAL A 60 3.15 0.13 -3.36
CA VAL A 60 4.49 0.69 -3.53
C VAL A 60 4.34 2.20 -3.45
N ALA A 61 5.09 2.83 -2.55
CA ALA A 61 5.06 4.27 -2.36
C ALA A 61 6.48 4.86 -2.33
N HIS A 62 6.68 5.97 -3.05
CA HIS A 62 7.77 6.91 -2.79
C HIS A 62 7.17 8.08 -2.03
N ALA A 63 7.65 8.32 -0.81
CA ALA A 63 7.23 9.46 -0.01
C ALA A 63 8.37 10.49 0.05
N PRO A 64 8.09 11.79 0.26
CA PRO A 64 9.10 12.84 0.21
C PRO A 64 10.28 12.65 1.19
N TRP A 65 10.07 11.90 2.27
CA TRP A 65 11.10 11.57 3.27
C TRP A 65 11.88 10.28 2.96
N VAL A 66 11.54 9.60 1.87
CA VAL A 66 12.27 8.41 1.39
C VAL A 66 13.35 8.89 0.42
N GLU A 67 14.57 8.39 0.64
CA GLU A 67 15.72 8.67 -0.23
C GLU A 67 15.36 8.43 -1.70
N GLU A 68 15.92 9.25 -2.59
CA GLU A 68 15.73 9.11 -4.02
C GLU A 68 16.11 7.70 -4.49
N GLY A 69 15.31 7.13 -5.39
CA GLY A 69 15.51 5.75 -5.85
C GLY A 69 15.13 4.67 -4.82
N ARG A 70 14.54 5.00 -3.66
CA ARG A 70 13.99 4.01 -2.73
C ARG A 70 12.47 4.06 -2.66
N PHE A 71 11.87 2.90 -2.47
CA PHE A 71 10.42 2.78 -2.35
C PHE A 71 10.08 1.97 -1.11
N PHE A 72 8.96 2.31 -0.47
CA PHE A 72 8.35 1.49 0.55
C PHE A 72 7.38 0.51 -0.11
N LEU A 73 7.46 -0.76 0.29
CA LEU A 73 6.51 -1.79 -0.08
C LEU A 73 5.75 -2.22 1.17
N TRP A 74 4.43 -2.06 1.15
CA TRP A 74 3.55 -2.64 2.16
C TRP A 74 2.69 -3.72 1.52
N MET A 75 2.54 -4.85 2.20
CA MET A 75 1.71 -5.95 1.73
C MET A 75 0.95 -6.60 2.87
N ILE A 76 -0.31 -6.89 2.63
CA ILE A 76 -1.19 -7.61 3.54
C ILE A 76 -1.84 -8.75 2.76
N VAL A 77 -1.80 -9.94 3.34
CA VAL A 77 -2.52 -11.12 2.84
C VAL A 77 -3.54 -11.51 3.88
N ASP A 78 -4.77 -11.78 3.42
CA ASP A 78 -5.85 -12.28 4.25
C ASP A 78 -5.34 -13.48 5.08
N PRO A 79 -5.53 -13.48 6.42
CA PRO A 79 -5.07 -14.54 7.30
C PRO A 79 -5.44 -15.95 6.82
N ALA A 80 -6.66 -16.14 6.28
CA ALA A 80 -7.13 -17.44 5.80
C ALA A 80 -6.36 -17.94 4.56
N GLN A 81 -5.63 -17.06 3.88
CA GLN A 81 -4.92 -17.34 2.64
C GLN A 81 -3.39 -17.31 2.80
N ARG A 82 -2.89 -17.16 4.04
CA ARG A 82 -1.44 -17.20 4.34
C ARG A 82 -0.87 -18.60 4.14
N GLY A 83 0.46 -18.69 3.99
CA GLY A 83 1.17 -19.96 3.75
C GLY A 83 1.04 -20.54 2.34
N ARG A 84 0.25 -19.91 1.45
CA ARG A 84 -0.01 -20.38 0.08
C ARG A 84 0.85 -19.72 -1.00
N GLY A 85 1.95 -19.07 -0.62
CA GLY A 85 2.85 -18.37 -1.56
C GLY A 85 2.31 -17.07 -2.17
N ILE A 86 1.11 -16.61 -1.80
CA ILE A 86 0.47 -15.39 -2.34
C ILE A 86 1.35 -14.15 -2.10
N GLY A 87 1.90 -13.99 -0.89
CA GLY A 87 2.80 -12.88 -0.57
C GLY A 87 4.07 -12.88 -1.42
N ALA A 88 4.72 -14.04 -1.56
CA ALA A 88 5.92 -14.19 -2.37
C ALA A 88 5.65 -13.94 -3.87
N GLY A 89 4.51 -14.43 -4.39
CA GLY A 89 4.08 -14.18 -5.76
C GLY A 89 3.79 -12.71 -6.05
N ARG A 90 3.30 -11.95 -5.05
CA ARG A 90 3.13 -10.50 -5.15
C ARG A 90 4.44 -9.75 -5.08
N ALA A 91 5.35 -10.12 -4.17
CA ALA A 91 6.62 -9.43 -4.01
C ALA A 91 7.42 -9.45 -5.32
N ARG A 92 7.42 -10.60 -6.01
CA ARG A 92 8.02 -10.75 -7.34
C ARG A 92 7.36 -9.86 -8.40
N ARG A 93 6.02 -9.75 -8.41
CA ARG A 93 5.28 -8.93 -9.39
C ARG A 93 5.30 -7.43 -9.10
N CYS A 94 5.43 -7.02 -7.84
CA CYS A 94 5.58 -5.60 -7.47
C CYS A 94 6.98 -5.07 -7.82
N HIS A 95 8.02 -5.93 -7.76
CA HIS A 95 9.38 -5.57 -8.16
C HIS A 95 9.49 -5.14 -9.63
N VAL A 96 8.75 -5.81 -10.53
CA VAL A 96 8.83 -5.56 -11.97
C VAL A 96 8.19 -4.21 -12.37
N GLY A 97 7.23 -3.71 -11.59
CA GLY A 97 6.56 -2.44 -11.87
C GLY A 97 7.30 -1.19 -11.36
N ALA A 98 8.10 -1.32 -10.29
CA ALA A 98 8.85 -0.20 -9.71
C ALA A 98 10.17 0.08 -10.48
N ALA A 99 10.83 -0.98 -10.97
CA ALA A 99 12.07 -0.84 -11.75
C ALA A 99 11.86 -0.19 -13.13
N ALA A 100 10.65 -0.25 -13.69
CA ALA A 100 10.34 0.32 -15.00
C ALA A 100 10.18 1.86 -15.01
N GLY A 101 10.06 2.50 -13.83
CA GLY A 101 9.97 3.97 -13.70
C GLY A 101 11.21 4.64 -13.12
N SER A 102 12.15 3.87 -12.55
CA SER A 102 13.40 4.39 -12.01
C SER A 102 14.48 3.33 -12.22
N ALA A 103 15.31 3.53 -13.24
CA ALA A 103 16.49 2.71 -13.46
C ALA A 103 17.40 2.81 -12.22
N GLY A 104 17.46 1.75 -11.40
CA GLY A 104 18.42 1.62 -10.29
C GLY A 104 17.85 1.40 -8.88
N ALA A 105 16.53 1.36 -8.68
CA ALA A 105 15.95 1.26 -7.33
C ALA A 105 16.03 -0.15 -6.71
N ALA A 106 16.81 -0.30 -5.63
CA ALA A 106 16.86 -1.52 -4.83
C ALA A 106 15.71 -1.56 -3.80
N VAL A 107 14.78 -2.50 -3.96
CA VAL A 107 13.69 -2.72 -2.99
C VAL A 107 14.14 -3.74 -1.95
N ARG A 108 14.46 -3.28 -0.74
CA ARG A 108 14.64 -4.18 0.41
C ARG A 108 13.31 -4.33 1.16
N PRO A 109 12.87 -5.56 1.48
CA PRO A 109 11.77 -5.76 2.40
C PRO A 109 12.22 -5.27 3.79
N THR A 110 11.74 -4.10 4.21
CA THR A 110 11.85 -3.66 5.61
C THR A 110 10.97 -4.56 6.48
N PRO A 111 11.41 -4.91 7.71
CA PRO A 111 10.53 -5.57 8.67
C PRO A 111 9.28 -4.73 8.86
N ALA A 112 8.14 -5.39 9.14
CA ALA A 112 6.82 -4.79 9.30
C ALA A 112 6.75 -3.88 10.55
N VAL A 113 7.52 -2.80 10.55
CA VAL A 113 7.27 -1.62 11.35
C VAL A 113 6.37 -0.77 10.47
N ALA A 114 5.12 -0.60 10.88
CA ALA A 114 4.24 0.39 10.27
C ALA A 114 5.04 1.70 10.16
N PRO A 115 5.01 2.40 9.00
CA PRO A 115 5.73 3.67 8.90
C PRO A 115 5.34 4.55 10.10
N PRO A 116 6.27 5.35 10.65
CA PRO A 116 5.90 6.33 11.65
C PRO A 116 4.73 7.12 11.06
N TYR A 117 3.57 6.89 11.67
CA TYR A 117 2.26 7.48 11.39
C TYR A 117 2.31 8.54 10.29
N MET A 118 1.78 8.27 9.09
CA MET A 118 1.58 9.34 8.10
C MET A 118 0.76 10.42 8.81
N PRO A 119 1.31 11.61 9.13
CA PRO A 119 0.59 12.55 9.97
C PRO A 119 -0.72 12.90 9.24
N SER A 120 -1.84 12.58 9.89
CA SER A 120 -3.08 13.30 9.66
C SER A 120 -2.76 14.74 10.03
N SER A 121 -2.86 15.62 9.04
CA SER A 121 -2.76 17.08 9.16
C SER A 121 -2.97 17.59 10.59
N ARG A 122 -1.89 17.95 11.30
CA ARG A 122 -2.01 19.01 12.30
C ARG A 122 -2.23 20.29 11.50
N SER A 123 -3.46 20.78 11.53
CA SER A 123 -3.79 22.15 11.19
C SER A 123 -2.71 23.07 11.78
N ALA A 124 -2.05 23.84 10.93
CA ALA A 124 -1.33 25.01 11.35
C ALA A 124 -2.36 26.00 11.90
N VAL A 125 -2.68 25.87 13.19
CA VAL A 125 -3.27 26.99 13.94
C VAL A 125 -2.14 27.97 14.15
N SER A 126 -2.01 28.90 13.21
CA SER A 126 -1.21 30.10 13.40
C SER A 126 -1.87 30.89 14.53
N ARG A 127 -1.22 30.95 15.69
CA ARG A 127 -1.48 32.02 16.65
C ARG A 127 -0.98 33.30 16.01
N ALA A 128 -1.90 34.22 15.74
CA ALA A 128 -1.61 35.65 15.77
C ALA A 128 -1.77 36.12 17.22
#